data_AF-A0A537HGK9-F1
#
_entry.id   AF-A0A537HGK9-F1
#
_cell.length_a   1.000
_cell.length_b   1.000
_cell.length_c   1.000
_cell.angle_alpha   90.00
_cell.angle_beta   90.00
_cell.angle_gamma   90.00
#
_symmetry.space_group_name_H-M   'P 1'
#
loop_
_entity.id
_entity.type
_entity.pdbx_description
1 polymer ?
#
loop_
_entity_poly.entity_id
_entity_poly.type
_entity_poly.pdbx_seq_one_letter_code
_entity_poly.pdbx_strand_id
1 'polypeptide(L)'
;MFHVKTGEKGDYKQVDGSTISPSWREESDLLRQSRGLAVILGDVDVGKSTLSTYLANDCFDHGIQTSIIDGDIGQADIGPPTTTSSSTVSNHILGLQDLKPERSHFIGDT
;
A
#
# COMPACT_ATOMS: atom_id res chain seq x y z
N MET A 1 9.59 -18.70 16.19
CA MET A 1 10.39 -17.58 16.75
C MET A 1 11.04 -16.87 15.58
N PHE A 2 10.73 -15.59 15.35
CA PHE A 2 11.39 -14.81 14.29
C PHE A 2 12.79 -14.44 14.77
N HIS A 3 13.82 -14.66 13.94
CA HIS A 3 15.19 -14.29 14.26
C HIS A 3 15.50 -12.96 13.57
N VAL A 4 15.52 -11.87 14.34
CA VAL A 4 15.85 -10.54 13.83
C VAL A 4 17.37 -10.38 13.89
N LYS A 5 17.99 -10.08 12.74
CA LYS A 5 19.40 -9.67 12.68
C LYS A 5 19.47 -8.16 12.54
N THR A 6 20.18 -7.49 13.43
CA THR A 6 20.44 -6.05 13.36
C THR A 6 21.85 -5.77 12.86
N GLY A 7 22.04 -4.67 12.14
CA GLY A 7 23.36 -4.13 11.80
C GLY A 7 24.00 -3.42 13.00
N GLU A 8 25.20 -2.88 12.83
CA GLU A 8 26.04 -2.29 13.89
C GLU A 8 25.37 -1.16 14.70
N LYS A 9 24.27 -0.57 14.19
CA LYS A 9 23.42 0.44 14.87
C LYS A 9 21.93 0.13 14.79
N GLY A 10 21.54 -1.10 14.44
CA GLY A 10 20.13 -1.47 14.32
C GLY A 10 19.51 -1.71 15.69
N ASP A 11 18.35 -1.10 15.92
CA ASP A 11 17.52 -1.37 17.09
C ASP A 11 16.22 -2.04 16.65
N TYR A 12 15.63 -2.86 17.53
CA TYR A 12 14.30 -3.40 17.33
C TYR A 12 13.57 -3.44 18.66
N LYS A 13 12.28 -3.12 18.62
CA LYS A 13 11.40 -3.21 19.77
C LYS A 13 10.25 -4.14 19.44
N GLN A 14 10.09 -5.18 20.25
CA GLN A 14 8.86 -5.96 20.23
C GLN A 14 7.78 -5.16 20.95
N VAL A 15 6.62 -5.02 20.32
CA VAL A 15 5.45 -4.37 20.90
C VAL A 15 4.39 -5.41 21.19
N ASP A 16 3.69 -5.28 22.32
CA ASP A 16 2.49 -6.05 22.58
C ASP A 16 1.36 -5.48 21.72
N GLY A 17 0.86 -6.28 20.77
CA GLY A 17 -0.21 -5.89 19.86
C GLY A 17 0.24 -5.71 18.41
N SER A 18 -0.31 -4.69 17.74
CA SER A 18 -0.10 -4.46 16.31
C SER A 18 0.77 -3.22 16.08
N THR A 19 1.66 -3.29 15.09
CA THR A 19 2.38 -2.11 14.57
C THR A 19 1.51 -1.26 13.64
N ILE A 20 0.29 -1.71 13.32
CA ILE A 20 -0.68 -0.94 12.54
C ILE A 20 -1.40 0.04 13.46
N SER A 21 -1.42 1.32 13.07
CA SER A 21 -2.11 2.38 13.80
C SER A 21 -3.61 2.05 13.98
N PRO A 22 -4.20 2.29 15.16
CA PRO A 22 -5.65 2.18 15.33
C PRO A 22 -6.45 3.03 14.35
N SER A 23 -5.94 4.22 14.00
CA SER A 23 -6.59 5.10 13.02
C SER A 23 -6.79 4.40 11.67
N TRP A 24 -5.78 3.64 11.20
CA TRP A 24 -5.85 2.95 9.91
C TRP A 24 -7.00 1.96 9.85
N ARG A 25 -7.34 1.34 10.98
CA ARG A 25 -8.50 0.45 11.09
C ARG A 25 -9.80 1.23 10.91
N GLU A 26 -9.92 2.39 11.57
CA GLU A 26 -11.08 3.28 11.42
C GLU A 26 -11.21 3.78 9.97
N GLU A 27 -10.11 4.18 9.33
CA GLU A 27 -10.09 4.58 7.92
C GLU A 27 -10.48 3.42 6.99
N SER A 28 -10.01 2.20 7.27
CA SER A 28 -10.41 1.01 6.51
C SER A 28 -11.90 0.70 6.66
N ASP A 29 -12.43 0.77 7.88
CA ASP A 29 -13.85 0.55 8.15
C ASP A 29 -14.71 1.52 7.34
N LEU A 30 -14.35 2.81 7.32
CA LEU A 30 -15.04 3.84 6.53
C LEU A 30 -14.97 3.56 5.02
N LEU A 31 -13.79 3.18 4.52
CA LEU A 31 -13.62 2.85 3.10
C LEU A 31 -14.46 1.63 2.70
N ARG A 32 -14.46 0.59 3.52
CA ARG A 32 -15.25 -0.65 3.28
C ARG A 32 -16.75 -0.41 3.36
N GLN A 33 -17.21 0.43 4.29
CA GLN A 33 -18.64 0.78 4.42
C GLN A 33 -19.13 1.62 3.24
N SER A 34 -18.33 2.59 2.81
CA SER A 34 -18.68 3.46 1.67
C SER A 34 -18.54 2.75 0.32
N ARG A 35 -17.69 1.71 0.22
CA ARG A 35 -17.25 1.10 -1.04
C ARG A 35 -16.80 2.16 -2.06
N GLY A 36 -16.16 3.20 -1.55
CA GLY A 36 -15.85 4.42 -2.27
C GLY A 36 -14.41 4.49 -2.80
N LEU A 37 -14.03 5.69 -3.20
CA LEU A 37 -12.67 6.04 -3.63
C LEU A 37 -11.90 6.65 -2.45
N ALA A 38 -10.72 6.11 -2.14
CA ALA A 38 -9.75 6.74 -1.26
C ALA A 38 -8.62 7.36 -2.09
N VAL A 39 -8.24 8.59 -1.76
CA VAL A 39 -7.04 9.24 -2.30
C VAL A 39 -6.09 9.47 -1.13
N ILE A 40 -4.90 8.86 -1.20
CA ILE A 40 -3.89 8.93 -0.15
C ILE A 40 -2.84 9.96 -0.55
N LEU A 41 -2.73 11.04 0.22
CA LEU A 41 -1.82 12.15 -0.02
C LEU A 41 -0.88 12.33 1.17
N GLY A 42 0.34 12.78 0.88
CA GLY A 42 1.36 13.03 1.89
C GLY A 42 2.74 13.19 1.26
N ASP A 43 3.70 13.64 2.06
CA ASP A 43 5.08 13.84 1.63
C ASP A 43 5.78 12.51 1.27
N VAL A 44 7.00 12.58 0.73
CA VAL A 44 7.84 11.41 0.45
C VAL A 44 8.15 10.67 1.77
N ASP A 45 8.18 9.33 1.73
CA ASP A 45 8.52 8.46 2.87
C ASP A 45 7.66 8.57 4.14
N VAL A 46 6.43 9.08 4.05
CA VAL A 46 5.48 9.13 5.20
C VAL A 46 4.62 7.86 5.36
N GLY A 47 4.85 6.82 4.56
CA GLY A 47 4.14 5.54 4.65
C GLY A 47 2.88 5.39 3.80
N LYS A 48 2.72 6.20 2.74
CA LYS A 48 1.57 6.15 1.81
C LYS A 48 1.37 4.77 1.19
N SER A 49 2.41 4.21 0.55
CA SER A 49 2.33 2.88 -0.08
C SER A 49 2.05 1.78 0.94
N THR A 50 2.56 1.91 2.17
CA THR A 50 2.25 0.99 3.29
C THR A 50 0.77 1.06 3.68
N LEU A 51 0.20 2.27 3.80
CA LEU A 51 -1.24 2.44 4.07
C LEU A 51 -2.08 1.86 2.93
N SER A 52 -1.75 2.15 1.67
CA SER A 52 -2.42 1.58 0.50
C SER A 52 -2.41 0.06 0.52
N THR A 53 -1.26 -0.55 0.84
CA THR A 53 -1.11 -2.01 0.95
C THR A 53 -1.98 -2.58 2.07
N TYR A 54 -2.01 -1.92 3.23
CA TYR A 54 -2.87 -2.31 4.35
C TYR A 54 -4.36 -2.28 3.97
N LEU A 55 -4.84 -1.15 3.41
CA LEU A 55 -6.25 -0.99 3.02
C LEU A 55 -6.66 -1.99 1.93
N ALA A 56 -5.78 -2.26 0.97
CA ALA A 56 -6.03 -3.23 -0.09
C ALA A 56 -6.20 -4.65 0.46
N ASN A 57 -5.31 -5.08 1.36
CA ASN A 57 -5.40 -6.39 2.00
C ASN A 57 -6.64 -6.50 2.90
N ASP A 58 -6.95 -5.45 3.67
CA ASP A 58 -8.14 -5.45 4.53
C ASP A 58 -9.44 -5.50 3.70
N CYS A 59 -9.52 -4.79 2.57
CA CYS A 59 -10.65 -4.93 1.65
C CYS A 59 -10.76 -6.34 1.05
N PHE A 60 -9.62 -6.93 0.66
CA PHE A 60 -9.54 -8.29 0.12
C PHE A 60 -10.04 -9.33 1.14
N ASP A 61 -9.63 -9.22 2.41
CA ASP A 61 -10.10 -10.07 3.51
C ASP A 61 -11.63 -10.06 3.68
N HIS A 62 -12.26 -8.94 3.33
CA HIS A 62 -13.70 -8.75 3.42
C HIS A 62 -14.43 -9.01 2.10
N GLY A 63 -13.76 -9.59 1.10
CA GLY A 63 -14.36 -9.94 -0.20
C GLY A 63 -14.78 -8.72 -1.02
N ILE A 64 -14.19 -7.55 -0.77
CA ILE A 64 -14.42 -6.32 -1.53
C ILE A 64 -13.40 -6.28 -2.67
N GLN A 65 -13.90 -6.16 -3.90
CA GLN A 65 -13.03 -5.99 -5.06
C GLN A 65 -12.40 -4.59 -5.02
N THR A 66 -11.07 -4.55 -4.93
CA THR A 66 -10.30 -3.31 -4.84
C THR A 66 -9.35 -3.20 -6.00
N SER A 67 -9.37 -2.03 -6.66
CA SER A 67 -8.37 -1.65 -7.65
C SER A 67 -7.53 -0.50 -7.10
N ILE A 68 -6.23 -0.55 -7.36
CA ILE A 68 -5.28 0.49 -7.00
C ILE A 68 -4.89 1.25 -8.25
N ILE A 69 -4.79 2.57 -8.12
CA ILE A 69 -4.18 3.45 -9.11
C ILE A 69 -2.93 4.02 -8.46
N ASP A 70 -1.78 3.67 -9.02
CA ASP A 70 -0.49 4.24 -8.69
C ASP A 70 -0.26 5.49 -9.55
N GLY A 71 -0.28 6.64 -8.88
CA GLY A 71 -0.11 7.96 -9.48
C GLY A 71 1.26 8.58 -9.21
N ASP A 72 2.16 7.91 -8.49
CA ASP A 72 3.47 8.44 -8.17
C ASP A 72 4.44 8.17 -9.33
N ILE A 73 4.50 9.10 -10.28
CA ILE A 73 5.35 8.93 -11.47
C ILE A 73 6.85 8.95 -11.14
N GLY A 74 7.24 9.60 -10.04
CA GLY A 74 8.63 9.71 -9.60
C GLY A 74 9.12 8.48 -8.84
N GLN A 75 8.22 7.80 -8.12
CA GLN A 75 8.49 6.58 -7.37
C GLN A 75 7.42 5.51 -7.65
N ALA A 76 7.21 5.20 -8.93
CA ALA A 76 6.19 4.23 -9.35
C ALA A 76 6.46 2.87 -8.70
N ASP A 77 5.45 2.34 -8.02
CA ASP A 77 5.46 1.06 -7.33
C ASP A 77 4.97 -0.08 -8.25
N ILE A 78 3.90 0.15 -9.03
CA ILE A 78 3.22 -0.92 -9.83
C ILE A 78 3.80 -1.03 -11.24
N GLY A 79 4.01 0.11 -11.89
CA GLY A 79 4.45 0.19 -13.27
C GLY A 79 5.95 0.49 -13.41
N PRO A 80 6.45 0.56 -14.65
CA PRO A 80 7.76 1.15 -14.90
C PRO A 80 7.83 2.59 -14.38
N PRO A 81 9.04 3.13 -14.13
CA PRO A 81 9.22 4.55 -13.81
C PRO A 81 8.52 5.47 -14.82
N THR A 82 8.07 6.65 -14.38
CA THR A 82 7.40 7.68 -15.21
C THR A 82 6.04 7.24 -15.78
N THR A 83 5.41 6.22 -15.19
CA THR A 83 4.07 5.77 -15.58
C THR A 83 3.07 5.96 -14.47
N THR A 84 1.82 6.20 -14.85
CA THR A 84 0.68 5.95 -13.95
C THR A 84 0.14 4.56 -14.29
N SER A 85 -0.16 3.76 -13.27
CA SER A 85 -0.54 2.36 -13.47
C SER A 85 -1.71 1.96 -12.58
N SER A 86 -2.52 1.00 -13.04
CA SER A 86 -3.60 0.43 -12.23
C SER A 86 -3.55 -1.08 -12.20
N SER A 87 -3.92 -1.67 -11.07
CA SER A 87 -4.06 -3.12 -10.89
C SER A 87 -5.24 -3.44 -9.99
N THR A 88 -5.88 -4.57 -10.22
CA THR A 88 -6.87 -5.13 -9.30
C THR A 88 -6.18 -6.08 -8.31
N VAL A 89 -6.56 -6.01 -7.04
CA VAL A 89 -6.01 -6.85 -5.98
C VAL A 89 -6.73 -8.20 -5.99
N SER A 90 -6.01 -9.29 -6.26
CA SER A 90 -6.56 -10.65 -6.35
C SER A 90 -6.09 -11.60 -5.25
N ASN A 91 -5.14 -11.16 -4.43
CA ASN A 91 -4.51 -11.91 -3.35
C ASN A 91 -3.86 -10.92 -2.38
N HIS A 92 -3.46 -11.41 -1.21
CA HIS A 92 -2.64 -10.61 -0.31
C HIS A 92 -1.32 -10.19 -0.97
N ILE A 93 -0.96 -8.93 -0.74
CA ILE A 93 0.27 -8.30 -1.21
C ILE A 93 1.11 -7.82 -0.02
N LEU A 94 2.43 -7.91 -0.11
CA LEU A 94 3.36 -7.36 0.87
C LEU A 94 3.71 -5.91 0.56
N GLY A 95 3.63 -5.51 -0.71
CA GLY A 95 3.74 -4.14 -1.16
C GLY A 95 3.05 -3.94 -2.51
N LEU A 96 2.90 -2.67 -2.92
CA LEU A 96 2.27 -2.32 -4.19
C LEU A 96 3.01 -2.91 -5.40
N GLN A 97 4.33 -3.08 -5.30
CA GLN A 97 5.21 -3.74 -6.28
C GLN A 97 4.89 -5.22 -6.57
N ASP A 98 4.09 -5.89 -5.73
CA ASP A 98 3.65 -7.27 -5.99
C ASP A 98 2.52 -7.32 -7.03
N LEU A 99 1.91 -6.18 -7.33
CA LEU A 99 0.82 -6.07 -8.29
C LEU A 99 1.32 -6.08 -9.72
N LYS A 100 0.53 -6.68 -10.61
CA LYS A 100 0.80 -6.66 -12.05
C LYS A 100 0.02 -5.53 -12.69
N PRO A 101 0.66 -4.60 -13.41
CA PRO A 101 -0.06 -3.53 -14.08
C PRO A 101 -1.05 -4.09 -15.11
N GLU A 102 -2.33 -3.76 -14.94
CA GLU A 102 -3.40 -4.10 -15.88
C GLU A 102 -3.56 -3.02 -16.95
N ARG A 103 -3.33 -1.76 -16.56
CA ARG A 103 -3.27 -0.60 -17.45
C ARG A 103 -2.15 0.31 -16.98
N SER A 104 -1.44 0.87 -17.94
CA SER A 104 -0.39 1.86 -17.67
C SER A 104 -0.41 2.94 -18.74
N HIS A 105 -0.08 4.16 -18.34
CA HIS A 105 0.13 5.28 -19.24
C HIS A 105 1.49 5.92 -18.96
N PHE A 106 2.32 6.01 -20.01
CA PHE A 106 3.63 6.64 -19.93
C PHE A 106 3.48 8.16 -19.99
N ILE A 107 3.92 8.83 -18.92
CA ILE A 107 3.91 10.29 -18.81
C ILE A 107 5.20 10.86 -19.40
N GLY A 108 6.34 10.21 -19.11
CA GLY A 108 7.65 10.61 -19.66
C GLY A 108 8.27 11.84 -19.00
N ASP A 109 7.92 12.11 -17.74
CA ASP A 109 8.46 13.20 -16.92
C ASP A 109 8.62 12.72 -15.46
N THR A 110 9.41 13.45 -14.64
CA THR A 110 9.61 13.20 -13.20
C THR A 110 9.79 14.48 -12.39
#